data_AF-A0A9E5TBL6-F1
#
_entry.id   AF-A0A9E5TBL6-F1
#
_cell.length_a   1.000
_cell.length_b   1.000
_cell.length_c   1.000
_cell.angle_alpha   90.00
_cell.angle_beta   90.00
_cell.angle_gamma   90.00
#
_symmetry.space_group_name_H-M   'P 1'
#
loop_
_entity.id
_entity.type
_entity.pdbx_description
1 polymer ?
#
loop_
_entity_poly.entity_id
_entity_poly.type
_entity_poly.pdbx_seq_one_letter_code
_entity_poly.pdbx_strand_id
1 'polypeptide(L)' 'KTVVFGAIIALVGCRQGLRADPGAVGVGRATTSAVVISIVLILVADYFLSAALLQPAAGR' A
#
# COMPACT_ATOMS: atom_id res chain seq x y z
N LYS A 1 -11.12 -6.46 1.02
CA LYS A 1 -10.30 -5.47 1.76
C LYS A 1 -8.93 -6.01 2.17
N THR A 2 -8.84 -6.95 3.11
CA THR A 2 -7.57 -7.45 3.69
C THR A 2 -6.58 -8.05 2.67
N VAL A 3 -7.05 -8.87 1.74
CA VAL A 3 -6.20 -9.48 0.70
C VAL A 3 -5.56 -8.43 -0.20
N VAL A 4 -6.32 -7.41 -0.60
CA VAL A 4 -5.85 -6.32 -1.47
C VAL A 4 -4.80 -5.47 -0.74
N PHE A 5 -5.04 -5.15 0.53
CA PHE A 5 -4.09 -4.38 1.34
C PHE A 5 -2.80 -5.15 1.62
N GLY A 6 -2.91 -6.45 1.94
CA GLY A 6 -1.74 -7.32 2.14
C GLY A 6 -0.89 -7.45 0.88
N ALA A 7 -1.53 -7.59 -0.30
CA ALA A 7 -0.83 -7.64 -1.58
C ALA A 7 -0.07 -6.33 -1.86
N ILE A 8 -0.69 -5.17 -1.61
CA ILE A 8 -0.04 -3.86 -1.77
C ILE A 8 1.19 -3.74 -0.88
N ILE A 9 1.08 -4.07 0.41
CA ILE A 9 2.18 -3.96 1.37
C ILE A 9 3.33 -4.89 0.98
N ALA A 10 3.05 -6.14 0.64
CA ALA A 10 4.07 -7.11 0.24
C ALA A 10 4.83 -6.63 -1.00
N LEU A 11 4.10 -6.14 -2.01
CA LEU A 11 4.71 -5.73 -3.28
C LEU A 11 5.54 -4.46 -3.14
N VAL A 12 5.04 -3.46 -2.40
CA VAL A 12 5.77 -2.21 -2.11
C VAL A 12 6.97 -2.48 -1.20
N GLY A 13 6.81 -3.32 -0.18
CA GLY A 13 7.88 -3.73 0.73
C GLY A 13 9.02 -4.45 0.01
N CYS A 14 8.70 -5.45 -0.81
CA CYS A 14 9.70 -6.15 -1.63
C CYS A 14 10.39 -5.20 -2.63
N ARG A 15 9.63 -4.31 -3.28
CA ARG A 15 10.17 -3.35 -4.25
C ARG A 15 11.19 -2.41 -3.61
N GLN A 16 10.88 -1.89 -2.43
CA GLN A 16 11.75 -0.94 -1.73
C GLN A 16 12.92 -1.64 -1.04
N GLY A 17 12.72 -2.86 -0.52
CA GLY A 17 13.81 -3.67 0.03
C GLY A 17 14.86 -4.05 -1.02
N LEU A 18 14.43 -4.43 -2.23
CA LEU A 18 15.33 -4.75 -3.34
C LEU A 18 16.05 -3.52 -3.93
N ARG A 19 15.53 -2.33 -3.69
CA ARG A 19 16.11 -1.05 -4.15
C ARG A 19 16.85 -0.30 -3.04
N ALA A 20 16.91 -0.86 -1.83
CA ALA A 20 17.53 -0.20 -0.70
C ALA A 20 19.05 -0.10 -0.91
N ASP A 21 19.60 1.06 -0.57
CA ASP A 21 21.05 1.22 -0.52
C ASP A 21 21.66 0.29 0.54
N PRO A 22 22.84 -0.29 0.26
CA PRO A 22 23.53 -1.13 1.23
C PRO A 22 23.86 -0.33 2.50
N GLY A 23 23.59 -0.95 3.65
CA GLY A 23 23.83 -0.37 4.97
C GLY A 23 22.56 0.02 5.73
N ALA A 24 22.67 0.08 7.06
CA ALA A 24 21.52 0.24 7.95
C ALA A 24 20.72 1.54 7.72
N VAL A 25 21.41 2.63 7.36
CA VAL A 25 20.77 3.94 7.08
C VAL A 25 19.95 3.89 5.78
N GLY A 26 20.46 3.18 4.76
CA GLY A 26 19.76 2.97 3.48
C GLY A 26 18.49 2.15 3.66
N VAL A 27 18.60 1.04 4.41
CA VAL A 27 17.45 0.18 4.77
C VAL A 27 16.40 0.95 5.57
N GLY A 28 16.81 1.79 6.53
CA GLY A 28 15.91 2.64 7.29
C GLY A 28 15.11 3.60 6.39
N ARG A 29 15.79 4.33 5.50
CA ARG A 29 15.15 5.24 4.53
C ARG A 29 14.23 4.52 3.55
N ALA A 30 14.65 3.37 3.05
CA ALA A 30 13.85 2.53 2.15
C ALA A 30 12.57 2.05 2.83
N THR A 31 12.66 1.66 4.10
CA THR A 31 11.51 1.21 4.92
C THR A 31 10.52 2.34 5.17
N THR A 32 11.00 3.53 5.53
CA THR A 32 10.12 4.70 5.73
C THR A 32 9.39 5.08 4.44
N SER A 33 10.11 5.13 3.30
CA SER A 33 9.48 5.37 2.01
C SER A 33 8.48 4.28 1.63
N ALA A 34 8.80 3.01 1.91
CA ALA A 34 7.90 1.89 1.65
C ALA A 34 6.58 2.02 2.41
N VAL A 35 6.63 2.38 3.70
CA VAL A 35 5.45 2.60 4.54
C VAL A 35 4.60 3.75 4.02
N VAL A 36 5.21 4.90 3.70
CA VAL A 36 4.48 6.06 3.17
C VAL A 36 3.78 5.72 1.85
N ILE A 37 4.48 5.08 0.91
CA ILE A 37 3.91 4.68 -0.38
C ILE A 37 2.77 3.66 -0.16
N SER A 38 2.96 2.70 0.74
CA SER A 38 1.93 1.69 1.04
C SER A 38 0.67 2.32 1.62
N ILE A 39 0.80 3.27 2.56
CA ILE A 39 -0.35 3.96 3.17
C ILE A 39 -1.15 4.74 2.13
N VAL A 40 -0.45 5.47 1.24
CA VAL A 40 -1.12 6.21 0.14
C VAL A 40 -1.85 5.25 -0.80
N LEU A 41 -1.21 4.16 -1.22
CA LEU A 41 -1.87 3.16 -2.08
C LEU A 41 -3.07 2.51 -1.39
N ILE A 42 -2.97 2.18 -0.09
CA ILE A 42 -4.06 1.60 0.68
C ILE A 42 -5.23 2.57 0.78
N LEU A 43 -4.98 3.85 1.06
CA LEU A 43 -6.03 4.88 1.10
C LEU A 43 -6.76 5.01 -0.24
N VAL A 44 -6.01 5.06 -1.34
CA VAL A 44 -6.59 5.12 -2.68
C VAL A 44 -7.40 3.85 -2.97
N ALA A 45 -6.84 2.67 -2.70
CA ALA A 45 -7.51 1.40 -2.89
C ALA A 45 -8.76 1.25 -2.01
N ASP A 46 -8.73 1.76 -0.78
CA ASP A 46 -9.88 1.77 0.13
C ASP A 46 -10.99 2.69 -0.38
N TYR A 47 -10.65 3.87 -0.92
CA TYR A 47 -11.64 4.75 -1.54
C TYR A 47 -12.32 4.07 -2.74
N PHE A 48 -11.56 3.44 -3.64
CA PHE A 48 -12.12 2.71 -4.77
C PHE A 48 -12.95 1.50 -4.33
N LEU A 49 -12.47 0.75 -3.34
CA LEU A 49 -13.15 -0.43 -2.85
C LEU A 49 -14.43 -0.06 -2.08
N SER A 50 -14.39 0.98 -1.25
CA SER A 50 -15.55 1.52 -0.55
C SER A 50 -16.54 2.15 -1.53
N ALA A 51 -16.07 2.90 -2.53
CA ALA A 51 -16.92 3.38 -3.61
C ALA A 51 -17.60 2.18 -4.29
N ALA A 52 -16.85 1.26 -4.89
CA ALA A 52 -17.36 0.08 -5.60
C ALA A 52 -18.31 -0.79 -4.74
N LEU A 53 -18.01 -0.96 -3.45
CA LEU A 53 -18.82 -1.73 -2.52
C LEU A 53 -20.09 -1.00 -2.04
N LEU A 54 -20.10 0.35 -2.05
CA LEU A 54 -21.24 1.17 -1.63
C LEU A 54 -22.20 1.53 -2.79
N GLN A 55 -21.76 1.40 -4.04
CA GLN A 55 -22.62 1.59 -5.23
C GLN A 55 -23.82 0.62 -5.36
N PRO A 56 -23.93 -0.53 -4.67
CA PRO A 56 -25.16 -1.32 -4.67
C PRO A 56 -26.29 -0.74 -3.80
N ALA A 57 -26.03 0.28 -2.96
CA ALA A 57 -27.00 0.75 -1.96
C ALA A 57 -27.65 2.12 -2.25
N ALA A 58 -27.19 2.87 -3.26
CA ALA A 58 -27.78 4.17 -3.64
C ALA A 58 -28.76 4.09 -4.83
N GLY A 59 -29.14 2.87 -5.23
CA GLY A 59 -30.04 2.60 -6.35
C GLY A 59 -31.38 1.95 -5.96
N ARG A 60 -31.81 2.06 -4.70
CA ARG A 60 -33.18 1.74 -4.26
C ARG A 60 -33.72 2.86 -3.38
#